data_AF-A0A2V9NWK8-F1
#
_entry.id   AF-A0A2V9NWK8-F1
#
_cell.length_a   1.000
_cell.length_b   1.000
_cell.length_c   1.000
_cell.angle_alpha   90.00
_cell.angle_beta   90.00
_cell.angle_gamma   90.00
#
_symmetry.space_group_name_H-M   'P 1'
#
loop_
_entity.id
_entity.type
_entity.pdbx_description
1 polymer ?
#
loop_
_entity_poly.entity_id
_entity_poly.type
_entity_poly.pdbx_seq_one_letter_code
_entity_poly.pdbx_strand_id
1 'polypeptide(L)'
;GQVSEDEIKSRVEQESFPAPIYSANVLRDVFEDAKRLFLDYMLEVDYAHALMLAEQGIITPDEARSLFAALDGLDRDSLRASRYDGTCEDLFFYIERLITAA
;
A
#
# COMPACT_ATOMS: atom_id res chain seq x y z
N GLY A 1 25.20 11.62 -31.11
CA GLY A 1 25.88 10.35 -30.83
C GLY A 1 24.81 9.34 -30.47
N GLN A 2 24.87 8.13 -31.02
CA GLN A 2 23.99 7.04 -30.56
C GLN A 2 24.44 6.66 -29.14
N VAL A 3 23.52 6.80 -28.19
CA VAL A 3 23.67 6.24 -26.84
C VAL A 3 23.72 4.72 -27.00
N SER A 4 24.72 4.06 -26.42
CA SER A 4 24.83 2.60 -26.53
C SER A 4 23.76 1.91 -25.67
N GLU A 5 23.37 0.68 -26.02
CA GLU A 5 22.41 -0.10 -25.24
C GLU A 5 22.90 -0.32 -23.79
N ASP A 6 24.20 -0.47 -23.59
CA ASP A 6 24.82 -0.59 -22.25
C ASP A 6 24.68 0.71 -21.43
N GLU A 7 24.75 1.87 -22.08
CA GLU A 7 24.56 3.18 -21.43
C GLU A 7 23.08 3.42 -21.07
N ILE A 8 22.15 2.92 -21.89
CA ILE A 8 20.71 2.93 -21.55
C ILE A 8 20.43 2.00 -20.37
N LYS A 9 20.96 0.76 -20.41
CA LYS A 9 20.72 -0.25 -19.39
C LYS A 9 21.27 0.17 -18.02
N SER A 10 22.49 0.71 -17.99
CA SER A 10 23.08 1.21 -16.73
C SER A 10 22.32 2.38 -16.13
N ARG A 11 21.68 3.24 -16.93
CA ARG A 11 20.82 4.33 -16.43
C ARG A 11 19.51 3.80 -15.84
N VAL A 12 18.89 2.81 -16.47
CA VAL A 12 17.67 2.17 -15.96
C VAL A 12 17.96 1.41 -14.65
N GLU A 13 19.11 0.75 -14.55
CA GLU A 13 19.53 0.04 -13.33
C GLU A 13 19.88 0.99 -12.16
N GLN A 14 20.18 2.26 -12.44
CA GLN A 14 20.46 3.29 -11.43
C GLN A 14 19.21 4.05 -10.94
N GLU A 15 18.07 3.90 -11.61
CA GLU A 15 16.81 4.50 -11.16
C GLU A 15 16.19 3.63 -10.07
N SER A 16 16.13 4.14 -8.83
CA SER A 16 15.38 3.46 -7.77
C SER A 16 13.89 3.56 -8.03
N PHE A 17 13.17 2.44 -7.91
CA PHE A 17 11.70 2.49 -7.93
C PHE A 17 11.16 3.13 -6.64
N PRO A 18 10.11 3.99 -6.73
CA PRO A 18 9.54 4.54 -7.96
C PRO A 18 10.39 5.70 -8.51
N ALA A 19 10.46 5.81 -9.84
CA ALA A 19 11.14 6.92 -10.49
C ALA A 19 10.54 8.27 -10.02
N PRO A 20 11.34 9.33 -9.78
CA PRO A 20 10.85 10.57 -9.18
C PRO A 20 9.68 11.22 -9.92
N ILE A 21 9.69 11.16 -11.26
CA ILE A 21 8.62 11.71 -12.10
C ILE A 21 7.32 10.91 -11.99
N TYR A 22 7.42 9.58 -11.81
CA TYR A 22 6.27 8.71 -11.62
C TYR A 22 5.67 8.89 -10.22
N SER A 23 6.53 8.99 -9.21
CA SER A 23 6.15 9.29 -7.83
C SER A 23 5.42 10.65 -7.72
N ALA A 24 5.96 11.68 -8.37
CA ALA A 24 5.40 13.04 -8.29
C ALA A 24 4.09 13.24 -9.05
N ASN A 25 3.89 12.57 -10.19
CA ASN A 25 2.76 12.83 -11.09
C ASN A 25 1.71 11.72 -11.14
N VAL A 26 1.99 10.55 -10.56
CA VAL A 26 1.05 9.41 -10.57
C VAL A 26 0.79 8.92 -9.16
N LEU A 27 1.82 8.40 -8.49
CA LEU A 27 1.62 7.72 -7.21
C LEU A 27 1.09 8.65 -6.12
N ARG A 28 1.57 9.90 -6.07
CA ARG A 28 1.03 10.92 -5.17
C ARG A 28 -0.47 11.10 -5.35
N ASP A 29 -0.93 11.33 -6.58
CA ASP A 29 -2.33 11.61 -6.86
C ASP A 29 -3.20 10.38 -6.61
N VAL A 30 -2.73 9.19 -7.01
CA VAL A 30 -3.39 7.90 -6.72
C VAL A 30 -3.55 7.71 -5.22
N PHE A 31 -2.51 7.98 -4.42
CA PHE A 31 -2.55 7.85 -2.97
C PHE A 31 -3.55 8.84 -2.34
N GLU A 32 -3.53 10.10 -2.76
CA GLU A 32 -4.45 11.13 -2.26
C GLU A 32 -5.91 10.82 -2.62
N ASP A 33 -6.17 10.40 -3.85
CA ASP A 33 -7.51 10.01 -4.29
C ASP A 33 -8.00 8.74 -3.58
N ALA A 34 -7.13 7.75 -3.37
CA ALA A 34 -7.49 6.53 -2.66
C ALA A 34 -7.95 6.80 -1.23
N LYS A 35 -7.27 7.68 -0.48
CA LYS A 35 -7.70 8.09 0.86
C LYS A 35 -9.06 8.76 0.86
N ARG A 36 -9.30 9.62 -0.14
CA ARG A 36 -10.52 10.44 -0.23
C ARG A 36 -11.73 9.64 -0.70
N LEU A 37 -11.52 8.71 -1.63
CA LEU A 37 -12.60 8.01 -2.34
C LEU A 37 -12.82 6.58 -1.85
N PHE A 38 -11.76 5.90 -1.41
CA PHE A 38 -11.77 4.44 -1.28
C PHE A 38 -11.38 3.93 0.10
N LEU A 39 -10.90 4.77 1.02
CA LEU A 39 -10.37 4.32 2.31
C LEU A 39 -11.34 3.40 3.07
N ASP A 40 -12.59 3.83 3.25
CA ASP A 40 -13.56 3.04 4.02
C ASP A 40 -13.89 1.72 3.32
N TYR A 41 -14.01 1.73 1.99
CA TYR A 41 -14.26 0.52 1.21
C TYR A 41 -13.08 -0.46 1.21
N MET A 42 -11.84 0.05 1.18
CA MET A 42 -10.66 -0.81 1.28
C MET A 42 -10.61 -1.52 2.63
N LEU A 43 -10.84 -0.80 3.73
CA LEU A 43 -10.89 -1.43 5.05
C LEU A 43 -12.03 -2.47 5.13
N GLU A 44 -13.22 -2.16 4.62
CA GLU A 44 -14.33 -3.12 4.57
C GLU A 44 -13.97 -4.40 3.78
N VAL A 45 -13.26 -4.25 2.65
CA VAL A 45 -12.76 -5.38 1.87
C VAL A 45 -11.73 -6.17 2.67
N ASP A 46 -10.82 -5.53 3.39
CA ASP A 46 -9.82 -6.22 4.21
C ASP A 46 -10.46 -7.05 5.33
N TYR A 47 -11.47 -6.50 6.03
CA TYR A 47 -12.25 -7.27 7.01
C TYR A 47 -12.95 -8.48 6.38
N ALA A 48 -13.64 -8.27 5.24
CA ALA A 48 -14.34 -9.35 4.56
C ALA A 48 -13.37 -10.43 4.06
N HIS A 49 -12.19 -10.04 3.60
CA HIS A 49 -11.17 -10.94 3.11
C HIS A 49 -10.57 -11.77 4.26
N ALA A 50 -10.22 -11.14 5.39
CA ALA A 50 -9.70 -11.84 6.57
C ALA A 50 -10.73 -12.86 7.11
N LEU A 51 -12.02 -12.49 7.15
CA LEU A 51 -13.09 -13.41 7.53
C LEU A 51 -13.16 -14.60 6.56
N MET A 52 -13.18 -14.33 5.26
CA MET A 52 -13.24 -15.37 4.24
C MET A 52 -12.06 -16.34 4.34
N LEU A 53 -10.83 -15.84 4.52
CA LEU A 53 -9.64 -16.69 4.69
C LEU A 53 -9.77 -17.64 5.88
N ALA A 54 -10.34 -17.16 6.99
CA ALA A 54 -10.58 -17.98 8.18
C ALA A 54 -11.66 -19.04 7.92
N GLU A 55 -12.76 -18.67 7.26
CA GLU A 55 -13.84 -19.60 6.90
C GLU A 55 -13.38 -20.69 5.92
N GLN A 56 -12.46 -20.37 5.02
CA GLN A 56 -11.86 -21.33 4.10
C GLN A 56 -10.73 -22.15 4.73
N GLY A 57 -10.36 -21.88 5.99
CA GLY A 57 -9.28 -22.55 6.69
C GLY A 57 -7.88 -22.28 6.11
N ILE A 58 -7.73 -21.17 5.38
CA ILE A 58 -6.43 -20.73 4.83
C ILE A 58 -5.58 -20.10 5.94
N ILE A 59 -6.22 -19.39 6.87
CA ILE A 59 -5.63 -18.91 8.11
C ILE A 59 -6.36 -19.50 9.31
N THR A 60 -5.66 -19.60 10.42
CA THR A 60 -6.22 -20.05 11.69
C THR A 60 -7.13 -19.00 12.32
N PRO A 61 -8.06 -19.39 13.21
CA PRO A 61 -8.85 -18.42 13.98
C PRO A 61 -8.02 -17.45 14.82
N ASP A 62 -6.82 -17.86 15.28
CA ASP A 62 -5.90 -16.98 16.01
C ASP A 62 -5.25 -15.93 15.10
N GLU A 63 -4.81 -16.33 13.90
CA GLU A 63 -4.30 -15.38 12.90
C GLU A 63 -5.38 -14.38 12.47
N ALA A 64 -6.61 -14.85 12.25
CA ALA A 64 -7.74 -13.98 11.94
C ALA A 64 -8.04 -12.99 13.07
N ARG A 65 -8.02 -13.43 14.32
CA ARG A 65 -8.16 -12.56 15.50
C ARG A 65 -7.09 -11.47 15.55
N SER A 66 -5.84 -11.83 15.31
CA SER A 66 -4.73 -10.86 15.27
C SER A 66 -4.89 -9.84 14.15
N LEU A 67 -5.32 -10.28 12.96
CA LEU A 67 -5.60 -9.39 11.84
C LEU A 67 -6.75 -8.41 12.13
N PHE A 68 -7.86 -8.90 12.71
CA PHE A 68 -8.96 -8.02 13.10
C PHE A 68 -8.55 -7.01 14.17
N ALA A 69 -7.74 -7.42 15.16
CA ALA A 69 -7.24 -6.49 16.16
C ALA A 69 -6.34 -5.40 15.56
N ALA A 70 -5.48 -5.76 14.60
CA ALA A 70 -4.65 -4.79 13.89
C ALA A 70 -5.48 -3.82 13.03
N LEU A 71 -6.50 -4.33 12.31
CA LEU A 71 -7.44 -3.52 11.53
C LEU A 71 -8.25 -2.57 12.43
N ASP A 72 -8.74 -3.04 13.58
CA ASP A 72 -9.47 -2.25 14.57
C ASP A 72 -8.59 -1.14 15.18
N GLY A 73 -7.27 -1.36 15.23
CA GLY A 73 -6.29 -0.39 15.70
C GLY A 73 -5.99 0.75 14.72
N LEU A 74 -6.47 0.68 13.47
CA LEU A 74 -6.23 1.72 12.48
C LEU A 74 -7.08 2.97 12.75
N ASP A 75 -6.40 4.11 12.94
CA ASP A 75 -7.05 5.41 13.03
C ASP A 75 -7.37 5.97 11.63
N ARG A 76 -8.65 5.91 11.25
CA ARG A 76 -9.14 6.39 9.95
C ARG A 76 -8.86 7.87 9.71
N ASP A 77 -8.92 8.71 10.74
CA ASP A 77 -8.68 10.15 10.57
C ASP A 77 -7.20 10.42 10.35
N SER A 78 -6.32 9.72 11.06
CA SER A 78 -4.88 9.72 10.79
C SER A 78 -4.56 9.21 9.38
N LEU A 79 -5.22 8.14 8.92
CA LEU A 79 -5.06 7.62 7.55
C LEU A 79 -5.47 8.67 6.50
N ARG A 80 -6.62 9.34 6.67
CA ARG A 80 -7.05 10.45 5.78
C ARG A 80 -6.07 11.63 5.82
N ALA A 81 -5.52 11.92 6.99
CA ALA A 81 -4.58 13.02 7.20
C ALA A 81 -3.14 12.71 6.74
N SER A 82 -2.80 11.44 6.48
CA SER A 82 -1.48 11.04 6.00
C SER A 82 -1.11 11.75 4.68
N ARG A 83 0.16 11.71 4.29
CA ARG A 83 0.66 12.29 3.04
C ARG A 83 1.53 11.28 2.34
N TYR A 84 1.42 11.23 1.01
CA TYR A 84 2.32 10.43 0.22
C TYR A 84 3.77 10.93 0.35
N ASP A 85 4.64 10.07 0.86
CA ASP A 85 6.07 10.34 1.12
C ASP A 85 7.02 9.49 0.26
N GLY A 86 6.47 8.64 -0.61
CA GLY A 86 7.24 7.74 -1.47
C GLY A 86 7.77 6.49 -0.78
N THR A 87 7.47 6.26 0.50
CA THR A 87 7.91 5.06 1.22
C THR A 87 7.09 3.81 0.90
N CYS A 88 5.87 4.01 0.41
CA CYS A 88 4.98 2.97 -0.11
C CYS A 88 4.56 3.36 -1.53
N GLU A 89 4.22 2.37 -2.36
CA GLU A 89 3.75 2.62 -3.72
C GLU A 89 2.39 3.33 -3.71
N ASP A 90 1.46 2.85 -2.87
CA ASP A 90 0.10 3.36 -2.77
C ASP A 90 -0.43 3.28 -1.32
N LEU A 91 -1.74 3.58 -1.15
CA LEU A 91 -2.39 3.55 0.15
C LEU A 91 -2.54 2.12 0.70
N PHE A 92 -2.73 1.12 -0.17
CA PHE A 92 -2.87 -0.27 0.23
C PHE A 92 -1.60 -0.75 0.94
N PHE A 93 -0.43 -0.57 0.32
CA PHE A 93 0.85 -0.93 0.93
C PHE A 93 1.18 -0.10 2.18
N TYR A 94 0.70 1.14 2.25
CA TYR A 94 0.82 1.94 3.47
C TYR A 94 0.01 1.36 4.63
N ILE A 95 -1.23 0.93 4.38
CA ILE A 95 -2.07 0.29 5.39
C ILE A 95 -1.49 -1.07 5.79
N GLU A 96 -1.04 -1.89 4.83
CA GLU A 96 -0.38 -3.18 5.09
C GLU A 96 0.82 -3.01 6.04
N ARG A 97 1.65 -1.99 5.81
CA ARG A 97 2.79 -1.67 6.69
C ARG A 97 2.35 -1.36 8.12
N LEU A 98 1.24 -0.64 8.29
CA LEU A 98 0.71 -0.32 9.62
C LEU A 98 0.17 -1.56 10.33
N ILE A 99 -0.57 -2.41 9.61
CA ILE A 99 -1.10 -3.67 10.12
C ILE A 99 0.03 -4.62 10.56
N THR A 100 1.10 -4.71 9.76
CA THR A 100 2.24 -5.60 10.05
C THR A 100 3.09 -5.11 11.22
N ALA A 101 3.02 -3.82 11.56
CA ALA A 101 3.75 -3.21 12.66
C ALA A 101 3.00 -3.22 14.00
N ALA A 102 1.71 -3.60 14.01
CA ALA A 102 0.86 -3.70 15.19
C ALA A 102 1.13 -4.97 16.01
#